data_AF-A0A656JLM8-F1
#
_entry.id   AF-A0A656JLM8-F1
#
_cell.length_a   1.000
_cell.length_b   1.000
_cell.length_c   1.000
_cell.angle_alpha   90.00
_cell.angle_beta   90.00
_cell.angle_gamma   90.00
#
_symmetry.space_group_name_H-M   'P 1'
#
loop_
_entity.id
_entity.type
_entity.pdbx_description
1 polymer ?
#
loop_
_entity_poly.entity_id
_entity_poly.type
_entity_poly.pdbx_seq_one_letter_code
_entity_poly.pdbx_strand_id
1 'polypeptide(L)' 'MRLTYSGIAILHPQLFADCEPGAFKLAPLLREAMHQGLVTGEHFKGLWVDVGTHERLAEVEQLLVETR' A
#
# COMPACT_ATOMS: atom_id res chain seq x y z
N MET A 1 10.73 2.25 -14.47
CA MET A 1 9.75 1.20 -14.06
C MET A 1 8.67 1.87 -13.23
N ARG A 2 7.40 1.57 -13.47
CA ARG A 2 6.28 2.08 -12.67
C ARG A 2 5.82 0.96 -11.73
N LEU A 3 5.89 1.19 -10.43
CA LEU A 3 5.42 0.29 -9.39
C LEU A 3 4.20 0.91 -8.69
N THR A 4 3.41 0.07 -8.01
CA THR A 4 2.22 0.49 -7.25
C THR A 4 2.46 0.23 -5.77
N TYR A 5 2.04 1.16 -4.90
CA TYR A 5 2.03 0.93 -3.45
C TYR A 5 0.95 -0.10 -3.12
N SER A 6 1.34 -1.24 -2.55
CA SER A 6 0.47 -2.40 -2.31
C SER A 6 -0.52 -2.22 -1.16
N GLY A 7 -0.44 -1.12 -0.41
CA GLY A 7 -1.18 -0.95 0.84
C GLY A 7 -0.55 -1.70 2.04
N ILE A 8 0.59 -2.36 1.85
CA ILE A 8 1.32 -3.11 2.89
C ILE A 8 2.57 -2.31 3.27
N ALA A 9 2.70 -1.95 4.55
CA ALA A 9 3.86 -1.24 5.08
C ALA A 9 4.05 -1.43 6.58
N ILE A 10 5.26 -1.18 7.05
CA ILE A 10 5.57 -0.95 8.46
C ILE A 10 5.78 0.56 8.62
N LEU A 11 4.98 1.19 9.47
CA LEU A 11 5.02 2.65 9.68
C LEU A 11 5.39 2.95 11.13
N HIS A 12 6.41 3.78 11.33
CA HIS A 12 6.78 4.26 12.65
C HIS A 12 5.83 5.40 13.07
N PRO A 13 5.33 5.44 14.33
CA PRO A 13 4.39 6.48 14.79
C PRO A 13 4.88 7.92 14.59
N GLN A 14 6.20 8.14 14.64
CA GLN A 14 6.82 9.45 14.36
C GLN A 14 6.43 10.04 12.99
N LEU A 15 6.06 9.21 12.01
CA LEU A 15 5.54 9.66 10.71
C LEU A 15 4.31 10.56 10.84
N PHE A 16 3.56 10.42 11.94
CA PHE A 16 2.32 11.13 12.21
C PHE A 16 2.46 12.21 13.29
N ALA A 17 3.69 12.55 13.72
CA ALA A 17 3.93 13.44 14.86
C ALA A 17 3.31 14.84 14.67
N ASP A 18 3.30 15.33 13.42
CA ASP A 18 2.75 16.65 13.06
C ASP A 18 1.32 16.56 12.50
N CYS A 19 0.64 15.42 12.66
CA CYS A 19 -0.75 15.25 12.23
C CYS A 19 -1.73 15.74 13.29
N GLU A 20 -2.65 16.60 12.87
CA GLU A 20 -3.78 16.99 13.70
C GLU A 20 -4.87 15.90 13.73
N PRO A 21 -5.65 15.80 14.81
CA PRO A 21 -6.80 14.91 14.88
C PRO A 21 -7.79 15.16 13.74
N GLY A 22 -8.20 14.09 13.06
CA GLY A 22 -9.18 14.15 11.98
C GLY A 22 -8.80 13.27 10.78
N ALA A 23 -9.42 13.54 9.64
CA ALA A 23 -9.16 12.82 8.40
C ALA A 23 -8.05 13.50 7.60
N PHE A 24 -7.02 12.73 7.24
CA PHE A 24 -5.94 13.17 6.37
C PHE A 24 -5.49 12.04 5.45
N LYS A 25 -4.78 12.40 4.37
CA LYS A 25 -4.24 11.43 3.41
C LYS A 25 -2.87 10.96 3.87
N LEU A 26 -2.61 9.66 3.78
CA LEU A 26 -1.30 9.07 4.09
C LEU A 26 -0.24 9.38 3.01
N ALA A 27 -0.63 9.45 1.73
CA ALA A 27 0.31 9.58 0.62
C ALA A 27 1.23 10.83 0.69
N PRO A 28 0.75 12.03 1.09
CA PRO A 28 1.61 13.17 1.34
C PRO A 28 2.68 12.93 2.42
N LEU A 29 2.33 12.28 3.54
CA LEU A 29 3.27 11.98 4.62
C LEU A 29 4.40 11.06 4.13
N LEU A 30 4.03 10.03 3.37
CA LEU A 30 5.02 9.11 2.79
C LEU A 30 5.94 9.81 1.80
N ARG A 31 5.43 10.73 0.98
CA ARG A 31 6.26 11.48 0.01
C ARG A 31 7.24 12.41 0.70
N GLU A 32 6.82 13.08 1.77
CA GLU A 32 7.71 13.94 2.54
C GLU A 32 8.82 13.12 3.21
N ALA A 33 8.47 12.01 3.86
CA ALA A 33 9.46 11.10 4.43
C ALA A 33 10.40 10.50 3.35
N MET A 34 9.90 10.23 2.14
CA MET A 34 10.72 9.81 1.00
C MET A 34 11.71 10.90 0.58
N HIS A 35 11.29 12.17 0.50
CA HIS A 35 12.18 13.30 0.20
C HIS A 35 13.31 13.44 1.23
N GLN A 36 13.05 13.08 2.48
CA GLN A 36 14.03 13.06 3.56
C GLN A 36 14.88 11.77 3.61
N GLY A 37 14.65 10.81 2.71
CA GLY A 37 15.38 9.54 2.68
C GLY A 37 15.02 8.58 3.82
N LEU A 38 13.88 8.78 4.49
CA LEU A 38 13.44 8.00 5.65
C LEU A 38 12.59 6.78 5.27
N VAL A 39 12.35 6.58 3.97
CA VAL A 39 11.49 5.50 3.47
C VAL A 39 12.31 4.53 2.63
N THR A 40 12.29 3.26 3.04
CA THR A 40 12.76 2.13 2.24
C THR A 40 11.58 1.42 1.58
N GLY A 41 11.86 0.55 0.61
CA GLY A 41 10.84 -0.28 0.00
C GLY A 41 11.44 -1.52 -0.65
N GLU A 42 10.57 -2.50 -0.90
CA GLU A 42 10.90 -3.70 -1.65
C GLU A 42 9.94 -3.89 -2.83
N HIS A 43 10.41 -4.58 -3.87
CA HIS A 43 9.58 -4.95 -5.00
C HIS A 43 9.05 -6.37 -4.81
N PHE A 44 7.80 -6.48 -4.35
CA PHE A 44 7.09 -7.75 -4.31
C PHE A 44 6.72 -8.22 -5.72
N LYS A 45 7.19 -9.42 -6.09
CA LYS A 45 6.96 -10.04 -7.41
C LYS A 45 5.90 -11.15 -7.41
N GLY A 46 5.24 -11.36 -6.27
CA GLY A 46 4.16 -12.34 -6.15
C GLY A 46 2.82 -11.82 -6.64
N LEU A 47 1.78 -12.63 -6.47
CA LEU A 47 0.41 -12.25 -6.80
C LEU A 47 -0.11 -11.23 -5.78
N TRP A 48 -0.59 -10.09 -6.27
CA TRP A 48 -1.24 -9.06 -5.46
C TRP A 48 -2.41 -8.48 -6.26
N VAL A 49 -3.55 -8.28 -5.59
CA VAL A 49 -4.75 -7.71 -6.20
C VAL A 49 -5.39 -6.73 -5.20
N ASP A 50 -5.71 -5.53 -5.69
CA ASP A 50 -6.51 -4.55 -4.96
C ASP A 50 -8.01 -4.82 -5.18
N VAL A 51 -8.66 -5.39 -4.18
CA VAL A 51 -10.07 -5.81 -4.25
C VAL A 51 -10.98 -4.67 -3.80
N GLY A 52 -11.22 -3.73 -4.71
CA GLY A 52 -12.11 -2.59 -4.48
C GLY A 52 -13.51 -2.73 -5.09
N THR A 53 -13.77 -3.77 -5.89
CA THR A 53 -15.05 -3.99 -6.58
C THR A 53 -15.47 -5.46 -6.57
N HIS A 54 -16.75 -5.73 -6.84
CA HIS A 54 -17.28 -7.10 -6.91
C HIS A 54 -16.62 -7.91 -8.03
N GLU A 55 -16.30 -7.27 -9.15
CA GLU A 55 -15.63 -7.89 -10.29
C GLU A 55 -14.20 -8.33 -9.90
N ARG A 56 -13.46 -7.45 -9.20
CA ARG A 56 -12.11 -7.77 -8.69
C ARG A 56 -12.14 -8.90 -7.66
N LEU A 57 -13.19 -8.98 -6.84
CA LEU A 57 -13.37 -10.07 -5.89
C LEU A 57 -13.57 -11.40 -6.62
N ALA A 58 -14.49 -11.46 -7.59
CA ALA A 58 -14.75 -12.67 -8.36
C ALA A 58 -13.51 -13.19 -9.10
N GLU A 59 -12.68 -12.29 -9.63
CA GLU A 59 -11.40 -12.66 -10.24
C GLU A 59 -10.42 -13.31 -9.26
N VAL A 60 -10.28 -12.77 -8.05
CA VAL A 60 -9.41 -13.37 -7.02
C VAL A 60 -9.91 -14.75 -6.60
N GLU A 61 -11.23 -14.92 -6.47
CA GLU A 61 -11.81 -16.22 -6.13
C GLU A 61 -11.47 -17.30 -7.18
N GLN A 62 -11.50 -16.96 -8.47
CA GLN A 62 -11.08 -17.89 -9.53
C GLN A 62 -9.59 -18.25 -9.42
N LEU A 63 -8.72 -17.25 -9.24
CA LEU A 63 -7.27 -17.46 -9.09
C LEU A 63 -6.93 -18.40 -7.92
N LEU A 64 -7.64 -18.29 -6.81
CA LEU A 64 -7.42 -19.14 -5.63
C LEU A 64 -7.83 -20.60 -5.85
N VAL A 65 -8.84 -20.86 -6.70
CA VAL A 65 -9.23 -22.22 -7.07
C VAL A 65 -8.20 -22.86 -7.98
N GLU A 66 -7.64 -22.09 -8.94
CA GLU A 66 -6.62 -22.57 -9.88
C GLU A 66 -5.25 -22.82 -9.23
N THR A 67 -4.96 -22.14 -8.12
CA THR A 67 -3.68 -22.24 -7.40
C THR A 67 -3.68 -23.35 -6.34
N ARG A 68 -4.80 -24.07 -6.17
CA ARG A 68 -4.92 -25.25 -5.28
C ARG A 68 -4.63 -26.55 -6.00
#